data_AF-E0SI05-F1
#
_entry.id   AF-E0SI05-F1
#
_cell.length_a   1.000
_cell.length_b   1.000
_cell.length_c   1.000
_cell.angle_alpha   90.00
_cell.angle_beta   90.00
_cell.angle_gamma   90.00
#
_symmetry.space_group_name_H-M   'P 1'
#
loop_
_entity.id
_entity.type
_entity.pdbx_description
1 polymer ?
#
loop_
_entity_poly.entity_id
_entity_poly.type
_entity_poly.pdbx_seq_one_letter_code
_entity_poly.pdbx_strand_id
1 'polypeptide(L)'
;MKKIITSIIAIMIISFNAFSKEENPALPFFEGETYNIYLSYGKCSRHDIECSDITYHSINKKNKSELNIKGKTLNVGPSKDFRGYIFKNGSYTYTLTPSPEADNYDDSIWFLDVYKTTDNGDKSIFREKGRVSD
;
A
#
# COMPACT_ATOMS: atom_id res chain seq x y z
N MET A 1 -68.02 3.67 -37.44
CA MET A 1 -66.69 3.04 -37.59
C MET A 1 -65.67 4.16 -37.41
N LYS A 2 -64.63 4.14 -36.57
CA LYS A 2 -63.95 3.12 -35.78
C LYS A 2 -63.27 3.90 -34.63
N LYS A 3 -63.39 3.43 -33.38
CA LYS A 3 -62.82 4.05 -32.18
C LYS A 3 -61.29 4.01 -32.29
N ILE A 4 -60.60 5.14 -32.10
CA ILE A 4 -59.14 5.17 -32.06
C ILE A 4 -58.73 4.75 -30.64
N ILE A 5 -58.01 3.64 -30.61
CA ILE A 5 -57.61 2.88 -29.42
C ILE A 5 -56.37 3.54 -28.81
N THR A 6 -56.44 3.68 -27.49
CA THR A 6 -55.38 3.92 -26.51
C THR A 6 -54.01 3.34 -26.88
N SER A 7 -52.94 4.12 -26.72
CA SER A 7 -51.60 3.58 -26.48
C SER A 7 -50.92 4.38 -25.39
N ILE A 8 -51.00 3.86 -24.17
CA ILE A 8 -50.29 4.34 -22.98
C ILE A 8 -48.87 3.80 -23.10
N ILE A 9 -47.92 4.67 -23.45
CA ILE A 9 -46.49 4.35 -23.42
C ILE A 9 -46.08 4.37 -21.94
N ALA A 10 -46.07 3.19 -21.32
CA ALA A 10 -45.51 2.99 -19.99
C ALA A 10 -43.99 3.15 -20.08
N ILE A 11 -43.50 4.32 -19.66
CA ILE A 11 -42.08 4.58 -19.44
C ILE A 11 -41.65 3.74 -18.22
N MET A 12 -41.09 2.58 -18.52
CA MET A 12 -40.50 1.69 -17.54
C MET A 12 -39.17 2.31 -17.09
N ILE A 13 -39.22 3.03 -15.96
CA ILE A 13 -38.04 3.55 -15.28
C ILE A 13 -37.33 2.35 -14.66
N ILE A 14 -36.44 1.72 -15.42
CA ILE A 14 -35.52 0.73 -14.89
C ILE A 14 -34.44 1.52 -14.17
N SER A 15 -34.65 1.80 -12.89
CA SER A 15 -33.61 2.26 -11.99
C SER A 15 -32.60 1.12 -11.85
N PHE A 16 -31.54 1.17 -12.67
CA PHE A 16 -30.34 0.41 -12.42
C PHE A 16 -29.73 0.93 -11.12
N ASN A 17 -30.10 0.31 -10.01
CA ASN A 17 -29.30 0.39 -8.80
C ASN A 17 -27.98 -0.32 -9.12
N ALA A 18 -26.99 0.45 -9.57
CA ALA A 18 -25.62 -0.01 -9.60
C ALA A 18 -25.21 -0.21 -8.14
N PHE A 19 -25.39 -1.42 -7.64
CA PHE A 19 -24.83 -1.85 -6.37
C PHE A 19 -23.31 -1.97 -6.60
N SER A 20 -22.58 -0.89 -6.37
CA SER A 20 -21.13 -0.99 -6.28
C SER A 20 -20.83 -1.84 -5.05
N LYS A 21 -20.42 -3.09 -5.28
CA LYS A 21 -19.87 -3.94 -4.22
C LYS A 21 -18.66 -3.20 -3.67
N GLU A 22 -18.78 -2.68 -2.46
CA GLU A 22 -17.64 -2.23 -1.67
C GLU A 22 -16.82 -3.50 -1.38
N GLU A 23 -15.84 -3.75 -2.24
CA GLU A 23 -14.84 -4.77 -2.02
C GLU A 23 -14.12 -4.35 -0.74
N ASN A 24 -14.34 -5.11 0.33
CA ASN A 24 -13.76 -4.86 1.65
C ASN A 24 -12.29 -4.47 1.44
N PRO A 25 -11.91 -3.18 1.57
CA PRO A 25 -10.62 -2.75 1.08
C PRO A 25 -9.59 -3.53 1.88
N ALA A 26 -8.71 -4.26 1.19
CA ALA A 26 -7.64 -4.99 1.84
C ALA A 26 -7.00 -4.07 2.88
N LEU A 27 -6.79 -4.55 4.11
CA LEU A 27 -6.16 -3.72 5.13
C LEU A 27 -4.75 -3.33 4.65
N PRO A 28 -4.30 -2.09 4.93
CA PRO A 28 -2.95 -1.71 4.59
C PRO A 28 -1.96 -2.59 5.35
N PHE A 29 -0.89 -3.00 4.67
CA PHE A 29 0.23 -3.66 5.34
C PHE A 29 0.81 -2.74 6.42
N PHE A 30 0.94 -1.44 6.15
CA PHE A 30 1.39 -0.44 7.11
C PHE A 30 0.39 0.72 7.18
N GLU A 31 -0.03 1.05 8.39
CA GLU A 31 -0.87 2.18 8.71
C GLU A 31 -0.10 3.20 9.57
N GLY A 32 0.28 4.32 8.95
CA GLY A 32 0.83 5.51 9.61
C GLY A 32 -0.21 6.61 9.80
N GLU A 33 0.21 7.74 10.35
CA GLU A 33 -0.61 8.96 10.46
C GLU A 33 -0.83 9.62 9.09
N THR A 34 0.18 9.59 8.23
CA THR A 34 0.25 10.26 6.94
C THR A 34 -0.03 9.31 5.79
N TYR A 35 0.46 8.07 5.85
CA TYR A 35 0.36 7.11 4.75
C TYR A 35 -0.29 5.80 5.16
N ASN A 36 -1.14 5.27 4.27
CA ASN A 36 -1.45 3.84 4.19
C ASN A 36 -0.58 3.22 3.11
N ILE A 37 -0.03 2.05 3.37
CA ILE A 37 0.83 1.35 2.42
C ILE A 37 0.36 -0.09 2.27
N TYR A 38 0.24 -0.51 1.02
CA TYR A 38 -0.13 -1.84 0.61
C TYR A 38 1.06 -2.51 -0.06
N LEU A 39 1.29 -3.77 0.27
CA LEU A 39 2.32 -4.59 -0.35
C LEU A 39 1.68 -5.71 -1.17
N SER A 40 2.10 -5.84 -2.43
CA SER A 40 1.78 -6.99 -3.27
C SER A 40 3.04 -7.76 -3.60
N TYR A 41 3.03 -9.07 -3.36
CA TYR A 41 4.22 -9.92 -3.40
C TYR A 41 4.47 -10.55 -4.78
N GLY A 42 3.70 -10.19 -5.82
CA GLY A 42 3.92 -10.68 -7.17
C GLY A 42 3.92 -12.21 -7.24
N LYS A 43 5.06 -12.79 -7.66
CA LYS A 43 5.28 -14.25 -7.70
C LYS A 43 5.80 -14.84 -6.39
N CYS A 44 6.13 -14.01 -5.42
CA CYS A 44 6.67 -14.46 -4.14
C CYS A 44 5.55 -14.85 -3.19
N SER A 45 5.86 -15.78 -2.29
CA SER A 45 5.08 -15.96 -1.08
C SER A 45 5.36 -14.81 -0.11
N ARG A 46 4.40 -14.51 0.77
CA ARG A 46 4.57 -13.51 1.83
C ARG A 46 5.76 -13.81 2.76
N HIS A 47 6.11 -15.09 2.91
CA HIS A 47 7.15 -15.56 3.82
C HIS A 47 8.50 -15.81 3.11
N ASP A 48 8.62 -15.44 1.84
CA ASP A 48 9.87 -15.60 1.11
C ASP A 48 10.92 -14.65 1.69
N ILE A 49 12.00 -15.22 2.23
CA ILE A 49 13.10 -14.47 2.84
C ILE A 49 13.73 -13.52 1.83
N GLU A 50 13.84 -13.94 0.57
CA GLU A 50 14.37 -13.13 -0.53
C GLU A 50 13.32 -13.00 -1.62
N CYS A 51 12.70 -11.83 -1.73
CA CYS A 51 11.78 -11.53 -2.82
C CYS A 51 12.16 -10.21 -3.49
N SER A 52 12.24 -10.21 -4.82
CA SER A 52 12.62 -9.03 -5.62
C SER A 52 11.48 -8.40 -6.42
N ASP A 53 10.25 -8.91 -6.27
CA ASP A 53 9.08 -8.46 -7.04
C ASP A 53 7.94 -7.98 -6.11
N ILE A 54 8.31 -7.19 -5.10
CA ILE A 54 7.34 -6.59 -4.18
C ILE A 54 6.92 -5.24 -4.75
N THR A 55 5.61 -5.01 -4.79
CA THR A 55 5.02 -3.74 -5.19
C THR A 55 4.59 -2.98 -3.95
N TYR A 56 5.12 -1.78 -3.80
CA TYR A 56 4.71 -0.79 -2.80
C TYR A 56 3.69 0.14 -3.43
N HIS A 57 2.52 0.21 -2.82
CA HIS A 57 1.48 1.18 -3.15
C HIS A 57 1.18 2.01 -1.90
N SER A 58 1.61 3.27 -1.88
CA SER A 58 1.26 4.20 -0.80
C SER A 58 0.15 5.15 -1.20
N ILE A 59 -0.73 5.44 -0.25
CA ILE A 59 -1.77 6.45 -0.37
C ILE A 59 -1.58 7.47 0.76
N ASN A 60 -1.36 8.73 0.41
CA ASN A 60 -1.34 9.82 1.39
C ASN A 60 -2.76 10.07 1.91
N LYS A 61 -2.97 9.95 3.23
CA LYS A 61 -4.30 10.07 3.86
C LYS A 61 -4.92 11.45 3.66
N LYS A 62 -4.11 12.51 3.61
CA LYS A 62 -4.54 13.91 3.53
C LYS A 62 -4.95 14.32 2.11
N ASN A 63 -4.07 14.14 1.13
CA ASN A 63 -4.29 14.65 -0.23
C ASN A 63 -4.63 13.56 -1.26
N LYS A 64 -4.68 12.29 -0.83
CA LYS A 64 -4.96 11.11 -1.67
C LYS A 64 -3.97 10.88 -2.81
N SER A 65 -2.79 11.51 -2.77
CA SER A 65 -1.74 11.23 -3.75
C SER A 65 -1.21 9.82 -3.56
N GLU A 66 -0.94 9.13 -4.67
CA GLU A 66 -0.49 7.75 -4.67
C GLU A 66 0.92 7.60 -5.23
N LEU A 67 1.65 6.59 -4.76
CA LEU A 67 2.94 6.18 -5.31
C LEU A 67 2.96 4.66 -5.45
N ASN A 68 3.29 4.20 -6.65
CA ASN A 68 3.38 2.79 -7.01
C ASN A 68 4.80 2.48 -7.51
N ILE A 69 5.57 1.73 -6.73
CA ILE A 69 6.97 1.40 -7.05
C ILE A 69 7.32 -0.05 -6.74
N LYS A 70 8.31 -0.57 -7.45
CA LYS A 70 8.85 -1.92 -7.22
C LYS A 70 9.98 -1.88 -6.20
N GLY A 71 10.12 -2.98 -5.48
CA GLY A 71 11.18 -3.16 -4.51
C GLY A 71 11.31 -4.61 -4.11
N LYS A 72 11.96 -4.81 -2.96
CA LYS A 72 12.42 -6.12 -2.53
C LYS A 72 12.49 -6.21 -1.02
N THR A 73 12.66 -7.42 -0.51
CA THR A 73 13.05 -7.65 0.88
C THR A 73 14.40 -7.00 1.17
N LEU A 74 14.53 -6.45 2.37
CA LEU A 74 15.76 -5.94 2.94
C LEU A 74 16.31 -7.03 3.86
N ASN A 75 17.47 -7.59 3.51
CA ASN A 75 18.10 -8.67 4.26
C ASN A 75 19.54 -8.29 4.61
N VAL A 76 20.05 -8.77 5.75
CA VAL A 76 21.41 -8.48 6.23
C VAL A 76 22.20 -9.76 6.49
N GLY A 77 23.51 -9.70 6.21
CA GLY A 77 24.44 -10.80 6.49
C GLY A 77 24.34 -11.99 5.53
N PRO A 78 25.23 -12.99 5.69
CA PRO A 78 25.23 -14.20 4.87
C PRO A 78 23.98 -15.05 5.10
N SER A 79 23.38 -14.99 6.31
CA SER A 79 22.18 -15.72 6.69
C SER A 79 20.88 -15.15 6.12
N LYS A 80 20.95 -14.00 5.44
CA LYS A 80 19.80 -13.31 4.83
C LYS A 80 18.71 -12.94 5.85
N ASP A 81 19.11 -12.50 7.04
CA ASP A 81 18.18 -12.13 8.09
C ASP A 81 17.25 -11.01 7.59
N PHE A 82 15.94 -11.26 7.60
CA PHE A 82 14.94 -10.30 7.16
C PHE A 82 14.92 -9.08 8.10
N ARG A 83 14.98 -7.88 7.50
CA ARG A 83 14.96 -6.59 8.20
C ARG A 83 13.86 -5.66 7.71
N GLY A 84 12.98 -6.13 6.82
CA GLY A 84 11.89 -5.35 6.27
C GLY A 84 11.94 -5.28 4.74
N TYR A 85 11.52 -4.15 4.19
CA TYR A 85 11.41 -3.93 2.75
C TYR A 85 12.13 -2.67 2.31
N ILE A 86 12.64 -2.68 1.08
CA ILE A 86 13.31 -1.54 0.46
C ILE A 86 12.81 -1.29 -0.96
N PHE A 87 12.53 -0.03 -1.26
CA PHE A 87 12.00 0.43 -2.55
C PHE A 87 12.79 1.65 -3.03
N LYS A 88 12.95 1.80 -4.35
CA LYS A 88 13.68 2.93 -4.95
C LYS A 88 12.83 3.64 -5.99
N ASN A 89 12.89 4.97 -5.97
CA ASN A 89 12.27 5.84 -6.97
C ASN A 89 13.22 7.00 -7.30
N GLY A 90 13.99 6.88 -8.38
CA GLY A 90 15.02 7.86 -8.72
C GLY A 90 16.04 8.03 -7.58
N SER A 91 16.21 9.26 -7.09
CA SER A 91 17.11 9.59 -5.97
C SER A 91 16.52 9.28 -4.58
N TYR A 92 15.35 8.65 -4.51
CA TYR A 92 14.66 8.38 -3.24
C TYR A 92 14.68 6.89 -2.92
N THR A 93 14.99 6.58 -1.65
CA THR A 93 14.92 5.24 -1.10
C THR A 93 13.90 5.22 0.02
N TYR A 94 13.02 4.23 0.01
CA TYR A 94 11.96 4.04 0.98
C TYR A 94 12.21 2.72 1.70
N THR A 95 12.11 2.69 3.02
CA THR A 95 12.19 1.46 3.79
C THR A 95 11.01 1.31 4.73
N LEU A 96 10.55 0.07 4.86
CA LEU A 96 9.61 -0.35 5.90
C LEU A 96 10.34 -1.35 6.79
N THR A 97 10.62 -1.00 8.03
CA THR A 97 11.41 -1.83 8.96
C THR A 97 10.71 -1.93 10.31
N PRO A 98 10.80 -3.07 11.01
CA PRO A 98 10.29 -3.17 12.38
C PRO A 98 11.00 -2.18 13.31
N SER A 99 10.32 -1.80 14.39
CA SER A 99 10.90 -0.93 15.42
C SER A 99 12.20 -1.54 15.96
N PRO A 100 13.29 -0.76 16.12
CA PRO A 100 14.48 -1.28 16.76
C PRO A 100 14.14 -1.73 18.20
N GLU A 101 14.77 -2.82 18.61
CA GLU A 101 14.60 -3.47 19.90
C GLU A 101 14.79 -2.46 21.05
N ALA A 102 13.69 -2.11 21.71
CA ALA A 102 13.67 -1.37 22.96
C ALA A 102 12.78 -2.12 23.95
N ASP A 103 12.98 -1.89 25.25
CA ASP A 103 12.17 -2.51 26.30
C ASP A 103 10.67 -2.36 26.00
N ASN A 104 9.95 -3.48 25.92
CA ASN A 104 8.57 -3.63 25.39
C ASN A 104 8.47 -3.63 23.84
N TYR A 105 9.12 -4.60 23.20
CA TYR A 105 9.02 -4.85 21.75
C TYR A 105 7.58 -5.22 21.35
N ASP A 106 6.93 -4.35 20.57
CA ASP A 106 5.68 -4.62 19.86
C ASP A 106 6.04 -4.86 18.39
N ASP A 107 5.96 -6.12 17.95
CA ASP A 107 6.33 -6.59 16.60
C ASP A 107 5.43 -6.02 15.50
N SER A 108 4.27 -5.50 15.88
CA SER A 108 3.38 -4.79 14.97
C SER A 108 3.78 -3.33 14.74
N ILE A 109 4.80 -2.81 15.42
CA ILE A 109 5.28 -1.42 15.20
C ILE A 109 6.42 -1.40 14.19
N TRP A 110 6.20 -0.64 13.10
CA TRP A 110 7.19 -0.45 12.05
C TRP A 110 7.43 1.04 11.78
N PHE A 111 8.51 1.33 11.07
CA PHE A 111 8.85 2.65 10.59
C PHE A 111 8.85 2.70 9.06
N LEU A 112 8.21 3.73 8.51
CA LEU A 112 8.44 4.20 7.16
C LEU A 112 9.55 5.24 7.20
N ASP A 113 10.67 4.97 6.54
CA ASP A 113 11.74 5.93 6.33
C ASP A 113 11.86 6.28 4.85
N VAL A 114 12.13 7.56 4.56
CA VAL A 114 12.46 8.03 3.22
C VAL A 114 13.79 8.77 3.25
N TYR A 115 14.70 8.34 2.39
CA TYR A 115 16.02 8.92 2.19
C TYR A 115 16.12 9.51 0.80
N LYS A 116 16.84 10.61 0.67
CA LYS A 116 17.23 11.19 -0.62
C LYS A 116 18.75 11.07 -0.77
N THR A 117 19.19 10.46 -1.86
CA THR A 117 20.60 10.42 -2.23
C THR A 117 21.07 11.83 -2.60
N THR A 118 22.18 12.23 -2.00
CA THR A 118 22.87 13.50 -2.26
C THR A 118 24.35 13.24 -2.54
N ASP A 119 25.08 14.25 -3.01
CA ASP A 119 26.53 14.15 -3.23
C ASP A 119 27.31 13.78 -1.95
N ASN A 120 26.74 14.08 -0.78
CA ASN A 120 27.31 13.76 0.53
C ASN A 120 26.75 12.46 1.15
N GLY A 121 26.08 11.64 0.35
CA GLY A 121 25.43 10.40 0.79
C GLY A 121 23.92 10.54 0.99
N ASP A 122 23.30 9.50 1.56
CA ASP A 122 21.85 9.45 1.77
C ASP A 122 21.44 10.30 2.98
N LYS A 123 20.49 11.23 2.75
CA LYS A 123 19.90 12.08 3.79
C LYS A 123 18.50 11.60 4.12
N SER A 124 18.21 11.30 5.39
CA SER A 124 16.83 11.07 5.84
C SER A 124 16.02 12.37 5.70
N ILE A 125 14.88 12.27 5.02
CA ILE A 125 13.98 13.41 4.76
C ILE A 125 12.59 13.20 5.36
N PHE A 126 12.27 11.97 5.76
CA PHE A 126 11.00 11.63 6.37
C PHE A 126 11.16 10.35 7.20
N ARG A 127 10.52 10.33 8.37
CA ARG A 127 10.35 9.15 9.20
C ARG A 127 8.95 9.19 9.81
N GLU A 128 8.27 8.06 9.78
CA GLU A 128 6.96 7.89 10.39
C GLU A 128 6.86 6.53 11.07
N LYS A 129 6.24 6.52 12.25
CA LYS A 129 5.88 5.30 12.98
C LYS A 129 4.47 4.87 12.57
N GLY A 130 4.27 3.57 12.36
CA GLY A 130 2.95 3.01 12.06
C GLY A 130 2.78 1.61 12.62
N ARG A 131 1.55 1.10 12.51
CA ARG A 131 1.25 -0.31 12.81
C ARG A 131 1.23 -1.12 11.53
N VAL A 132 1.67 -2.37 11.59
CA VAL A 132 1.48 -3.33 10.51
C VAL A 132 0.33 -4.29 10.82
N SER A 133 -0.33 -4.73 9.76
CA SER A 133 -1.38 -5.75 9.82
C SER A 133 -0.90 -6.97 9.04
N ASP A 134 -0.73 -8.09 9.74
CA ASP A 134 -0.44 -9.40 9.13
C ASP A 134 -1.69 -10.02 8.49
#